data_AF-A0AAW4WZE9-F1
#
_entry.id   AF-A0AAW4WZE9-F1
#
_cell.length_a   1.000
_cell.length_b   1.000
_cell.length_c   1.000
_cell.angle_alpha   90.00
_cell.angle_beta   90.00
_cell.angle_gamma   90.00
#
_symmetry.space_group_name_H-M   'P 1'
#
loop_
_entity.id
_entity.type
_entity.pdbx_description
1 polymer ?
#
loop_
_entity_poly.entity_id
_entity_poly.type
_entity_poly.pdbx_seq_one_letter_code
_entity_poly.pdbx_strand_id
1 'polypeptide(L)'
;MGNESGEWIMHGMKWDNPDCIHSVDEAIKYINEFGFLPLFKNEIDGFSLEERTVPEYWWSDNPEIDPWMWRAIIARRHDIVYGKFFDKKAGFISKTY
;
A
#
# COMPACT_ATOMS: atom_id res chain seq x y z
N MET A 1 -6.60 8.90 7.71
CA MET A 1 -6.96 10.17 8.39
C MET A 1 -6.28 10.08 9.74
N GLY A 2 -5.45 11.07 10.10
CA GLY A 2 -4.77 11.06 11.40
C GLY A 2 -5.78 11.02 12.54
N ASN A 3 -5.36 10.47 13.68
CA ASN A 3 -6.17 10.55 14.89
C ASN A 3 -6.37 12.02 15.32
N GLU A 4 -7.29 12.26 16.25
CA GLU A 4 -7.68 13.60 16.74
C GLU A 4 -6.50 14.41 17.33
N SER A 5 -5.34 13.77 17.55
CA SER A 5 -4.08 14.37 18.02
C SER A 5 -3.10 14.73 16.90
N GLY A 6 -3.39 14.41 15.64
CA GLY A 6 -2.49 14.64 14.50
C GLY A 6 -1.32 13.65 14.41
N GLU A 7 -1.29 12.61 15.25
CA GLU A 7 -0.32 11.52 15.14
C GLU A 7 -0.79 10.53 14.06
N TRP A 8 0.06 10.36 13.05
CA TRP A 8 -0.11 9.32 12.04
C TRP A 8 0.38 8.00 12.62
N ILE A 9 -0.56 7.19 13.11
CA ILE A 9 -0.27 5.81 13.52
C ILE A 9 -0.40 4.93 12.28
N MET A 10 0.69 4.26 11.91
CA MET A 10 0.69 3.22 10.88
C MET A 10 0.34 1.90 11.54
N HIS A 11 -0.74 1.25 11.11
CA HIS A 11 -1.20 0.01 11.73
C HIS A 11 -0.30 -1.17 11.37
N GLY A 12 -0.02 -1.31 10.07
CA GLY A 12 0.93 -2.29 9.53
C GLY A 12 0.73 -3.73 10.00
N MET A 13 1.74 -4.55 9.72
CA MET A 13 1.88 -5.88 10.30
C MET A 13 3.36 -6.22 10.53
N LYS A 14 3.63 -7.27 11.31
CA LYS A 14 4.99 -7.71 11.59
C LYS A 14 5.63 -8.33 10.34
N TRP A 15 6.95 -8.16 10.23
CA TRP A 15 7.75 -8.72 9.12
C TRP A 15 7.60 -10.24 8.95
N ASP A 16 7.49 -10.98 10.06
CA ASP A 16 7.36 -12.44 10.08
C ASP A 16 5.94 -12.94 9.81
N ASN A 17 4.98 -12.03 9.63
CA ASN A 17 3.63 -12.41 9.24
C ASN A 17 3.66 -12.97 7.81
N PRO A 18 3.10 -14.17 7.54
CA PRO A 18 3.08 -14.76 6.20
C PRO A 18 2.33 -13.92 5.15
N ASP A 19 1.46 -13.03 5.61
CA ASP A 19 0.69 -12.11 4.76
C ASP A 19 1.41 -10.78 4.48
N CYS A 20 2.59 -10.57 5.08
CA CYS A 20 3.34 -9.34 4.92
C CYS A 20 3.94 -9.25 3.51
N ILE A 21 3.72 -8.12 2.86
CA ILE A 21 4.31 -7.79 1.57
C ILE A 21 5.70 -7.20 1.83
N HIS A 22 6.71 -7.83 1.27
CA HIS A 22 8.12 -7.48 1.49
C HIS A 22 8.74 -6.77 0.29
N SER A 23 8.07 -6.75 -0.86
CA SER A 23 8.60 -6.15 -2.09
C SER A 23 7.52 -5.51 -2.97
N VAL A 24 7.98 -4.65 -3.89
CA VAL A 24 7.11 -4.03 -4.90
C VAL A 24 6.46 -5.07 -5.83
N ASP A 25 7.14 -6.19 -6.12
CA ASP A 25 6.62 -7.21 -7.02
C ASP A 25 5.49 -8.00 -6.35
N GLU A 26 5.61 -8.29 -5.06
CA GLU A 26 4.53 -8.87 -4.26
C GLU A 26 3.33 -7.92 -4.16
N ALA A 27 3.58 -6.62 -3.97
CA ALA A 27 2.51 -5.61 -3.97
C ALA A 27 1.75 -5.59 -5.30
N ILE A 28 2.46 -5.63 -6.44
CA ILE A 28 1.87 -5.68 -7.77
C ILE A 28 1.05 -6.96 -7.96
N LYS A 29 1.58 -8.11 -7.56
CA LYS A 29 0.87 -9.39 -7.63
C LYS A 29 -0.44 -9.31 -6.83
N TYR A 30 -0.38 -8.80 -5.60
CA TYR A 30 -1.54 -8.64 -4.73
C TYR A 30 -2.58 -7.68 -5.34
N ILE A 31 -2.17 -6.51 -5.84
CA ILE A 31 -3.07 -5.56 -6.50
C ILE A 31 -3.76 -6.20 -7.71
N ASN A 32 -3.02 -6.97 -8.51
CA ASN A 32 -3.58 -7.65 -9.67
C ASN A 32 -4.52 -8.81 -9.27
N GLU A 33 -4.28 -9.49 -8.15
CA GLU A 33 -5.17 -10.54 -7.65
C GLU A 33 -6.54 -9.99 -7.20
N PHE A 34 -6.55 -8.85 -6.49
CA PHE A 34 -7.77 -8.23 -5.97
C PHE A 34 -8.39 -7.17 -6.92
N GLY A 35 -7.68 -6.78 -7.97
CA GLY A 35 -8.08 -5.75 -8.93
C GLY A 35 -7.84 -4.32 -8.46
N PHE A 36 -7.81 -4.06 -7.14
CA PHE A 36 -7.50 -2.75 -6.57
C PHE A 36 -6.99 -2.86 -5.13
N LEU A 37 -6.32 -1.81 -4.64
CA LEU A 37 -5.84 -1.75 -3.27
C LEU A 37 -5.74 -0.30 -2.76
N PRO A 38 -6.42 0.05 -1.66
CA PRO A 38 -6.19 1.33 -0.97
C PRO A 38 -4.76 1.45 -0.44
N LEU A 39 -4.17 2.65 -0.48
CA LEU A 39 -2.81 2.87 0.01
C LEU A 39 -2.73 2.79 1.54
N PHE A 40 -3.69 3.42 2.22
CA PHE A 40 -3.77 3.51 3.67
C PHE A 40 -4.98 2.77 4.20
N LYS A 41 -4.97 2.50 5.52
CA LYS A 41 -6.08 1.88 6.24
C LYS A 41 -7.41 2.59 5.92
N ASN A 42 -8.45 1.78 5.73
CA ASN A 42 -9.80 2.22 5.45
C ASN A 42 -10.81 1.48 6.35
N GLU A 43 -12.09 1.47 5.98
CA GLU A 43 -13.16 0.83 6.77
C GLU A 43 -13.15 -0.70 6.66
N ILE A 44 -12.37 -1.26 5.74
CA ILE A 44 -12.13 -2.68 5.58
C ILE A 44 -10.78 -3.02 6.22
N ASP A 45 -10.83 -3.67 7.38
CA ASP A 45 -9.63 -4.08 8.11
C ASP A 45 -8.77 -5.05 7.28
N GLY A 46 -7.46 -4.83 7.30
CA GLY A 46 -6.49 -5.68 6.60
C GLY A 46 -6.48 -5.50 5.07
N PHE A 47 -7.24 -4.55 4.53
CA PHE A 47 -7.35 -4.31 3.10
C PHE A 47 -6.76 -2.97 2.69
N SER A 48 -5.46 -2.83 2.89
CA SER A 48 -4.66 -1.71 2.40
C SER A 48 -3.19 -2.09 2.26
N LEU A 49 -2.43 -1.32 1.47
CA LEU A 49 -0.97 -1.52 1.40
C LEU A 49 -0.31 -1.25 2.77
N GLU A 50 -0.79 -0.23 3.49
CA GLU A 50 -0.39 0.04 4.87
C GLU A 50 -0.50 -1.20 5.76
N GLU A 51 -1.70 -1.79 5.86
CA GLU A 51 -1.94 -2.92 6.77
C GLU A 51 -1.24 -4.21 6.33
N ARG A 52 -0.82 -4.30 5.07
CA ARG A 52 -0.08 -5.43 4.52
C ARG A 52 1.44 -5.27 4.57
N THR A 53 1.96 -4.20 5.16
CA THR A 53 3.41 -3.92 5.18
C THR A 53 3.90 -3.57 6.58
N VAL A 54 5.22 -3.60 6.76
CA VAL A 54 5.87 -3.23 8.02
C VAL A 54 5.82 -1.70 8.19
N PRO A 55 5.23 -1.18 9.28
CA PRO A 55 5.03 0.26 9.45
C PRO A 55 6.36 1.03 9.52
N GLU A 56 7.42 0.42 10.05
CA GLU A 56 8.74 1.04 10.22
C GLU A 56 9.50 1.30 8.90
N TYR A 57 9.08 0.69 7.78
CA TYR A 57 9.74 0.91 6.49
C TYR A 57 9.14 2.05 5.67
N TRP A 58 7.98 2.55 6.08
CA TRP A 58 7.36 3.69 5.41
C TRP A 58 8.23 4.93 5.58
N TRP A 59 8.49 5.62 4.47
CA TRP A 59 9.33 6.82 4.43
C TRP A 59 10.79 6.56 4.85
N SER A 60 11.29 5.35 4.63
CA SER A 60 12.69 5.00 4.87
C SER A 60 13.63 5.41 3.73
N ASP A 61 13.10 5.91 2.62
CA ASP A 61 13.84 6.26 1.40
C ASP A 61 14.59 5.08 0.75
N ASN A 62 14.28 3.84 1.17
CA ASN A 62 14.81 2.62 0.56
C ASN A 62 13.77 2.00 -0.40
N PRO A 63 13.95 2.11 -1.73
CA PRO A 63 12.96 1.64 -2.70
C PRO A 63 12.72 0.12 -2.67
N GLU A 64 13.62 -0.67 -2.08
CA GLU A 64 13.43 -2.13 -1.97
C GLU A 64 12.36 -2.50 -0.93
N ILE A 65 12.23 -1.71 0.14
CA ILE A 65 11.36 -2.04 1.28
C ILE A 65 10.31 -0.97 1.61
N ASP A 66 10.44 0.26 1.09
CA ASP A 66 9.57 1.40 1.42
C ASP A 66 8.27 1.39 0.60
N PRO A 67 7.11 1.10 1.23
CA PRO A 67 5.84 1.04 0.52
C PRO A 67 5.37 2.42 0.01
N TRP A 68 5.82 3.51 0.64
CA TRP A 68 5.55 4.85 0.14
C TRP A 68 6.25 5.11 -1.19
N MET A 69 7.47 4.60 -1.39
CA MET A 69 8.18 4.73 -2.66
C MET A 69 7.61 3.82 -3.74
N TRP A 70 7.10 2.65 -3.37
CA TRP A 70 6.50 1.69 -4.30
C TRP A 70 5.40 2.32 -5.14
N ARG A 71 4.62 3.28 -4.62
CA ARG A 71 3.57 3.96 -5.40
C ARG A 71 4.08 4.53 -6.74
N ALA A 72 5.29 5.11 -6.72
CA ALA A 72 5.90 5.71 -7.90
C ALA A 72 6.52 4.65 -8.83
N ILE A 73 7.06 3.57 -8.25
CA ILE A 73 7.63 2.45 -9.01
C ILE A 73 6.51 1.72 -9.76
N ILE A 74 5.42 1.38 -9.07
CA ILE A 74 4.23 0.73 -9.62
C ILE A 74 3.64 1.59 -10.75
N ALA A 75 3.42 2.88 -10.50
CA ALA A 75 2.85 3.77 -11.53
C ALA A 75 3.69 3.88 -12.81
N ARG A 76 5.03 3.73 -12.72
CA ARG A 76 5.94 3.75 -13.87
C ARG A 76 5.92 2.46 -14.70
N ARG A 77 5.43 1.35 -14.15
CA ARG A 77 5.35 0.07 -14.87
C ARG A 77 4.14 -0.03 -15.81
N HIS A 78 3.24 0.96 -15.76
CA HIS A 78 2.10 1.14 -16.67
C HIS A 78 1.05 0.00 -16.70
N ASP A 79 1.12 -0.97 -15.80
CA ASP A 79 0.18 -2.07 -15.59
C ASP A 79 -0.86 -1.76 -14.51
N ILE A 80 -0.49 -0.93 -13.53
CA ILE A 80 -1.35 -0.47 -12.44
C ILE A 80 -1.40 1.06 -12.44
N VAL A 81 -2.58 1.63 -12.19
CA VAL A 81 -2.75 3.09 -12.04
C VAL A 81 -2.75 3.44 -10.55
N TYR A 82 -1.97 4.44 -10.17
CA TYR A 82 -2.00 5.06 -8.84
C TYR A 82 -2.71 6.41 -8.89
N GLY A 83 -3.63 6.65 -7.95
CA GLY A 83 -4.40 7.88 -7.91
C GLY A 83 -5.38 7.93 -6.74
N LYS A 84 -6.24 8.95 -6.73
CA LYS A 84 -7.28 9.14 -5.71
C LYS A 84 -8.60 8.58 -6.22
N PHE A 85 -8.92 7.35 -5.85
CA PHE A 85 -10.10 6.63 -6.35
C PHE A 85 -11.12 6.28 -5.26
N PHE A 86 -10.68 6.20 -4.00
CA PHE A 86 -11.49 5.69 -2.89
C PHE A 86 -12.01 6.84 -2.02
N ASP A 87 -13.01 7.57 -2.51
CA ASP A 87 -13.51 8.80 -1.86
C ASP A 87 -12.38 9.79 -1.55
N LYS A 88 -11.67 10.21 -2.61
CA LYS A 88 -10.48 11.07 -2.56
C LYS A 88 -9.27 10.46 -1.82
N LYS A 89 -9.35 9.23 -1.31
CA LYS A 89 -8.21 8.49 -0.74
C LYS A 89 -7.40 7.84 -1.85
N ALA A 90 -6.09 7.78 -1.62
CA ALA A 90 -5.13 7.24 -2.57
C ALA A 90 -5.16 5.71 -2.62
N GLY A 91 -4.86 5.14 -3.77
CA GLY A 91 -4.54 3.72 -3.92
C GLY A 91 -4.36 3.33 -5.38
N PHE A 92 -4.50 2.03 -5.63
CA PHE A 92 -4.09 1.36 -6.84
C PHE A 92 -5.28 0.69 -7.51
N ILE A 93 -5.32 0.72 -8.84
CA ILE A 93 -6.27 -0.01 -9.67
C ILE A 93 -5.49 -0.77 -10.75
N SER A 94 -5.68 -2.08 -10.81
CA SER A 94 -5.15 -2.94 -11.87
C SER A 94 -5.84 -2.63 -13.20
N LYS A 95 -5.09 -2.67 -14.31
CA LYS A 95 -5.67 -2.52 -15.66
C LYS A 95 -6.25 -3.80 -16.23
N THR A 96 -6.01 -4.94 -15.60
CA THR A 96 -6.36 -6.26 -16.15
C THR A 96 -7.86 -6.60 -15.98
N TYR A 97 -8.60 -5.80 -15.20
CA TYR A 97 -10.03 -6.00 -14.90
C TYR A 97 -10.88 -4.81 -15.34
#